data_AF-A0A833JG73-F1
#
_entry.id   AF-A0A833JG73-F1
#
_cell.length_a   1.000
_cell.length_b   1.000
_cell.length_c   1.000
_cell.angle_alpha   90.00
_cell.angle_beta   90.00
_cell.angle_gamma   90.00
#
_symmetry.space_group_name_H-M   'P 1'
#
loop_
_entity.id
_entity.type
_entity.pdbx_description
1 polymer ?
#
loop_
_entity_poly.entity_id
_entity_poly.type
_entity_poly.pdbx_seq_one_letter_code
_entity_poly.pdbx_strand_id
1 'polypeptide(L)' 'MKNELCREIKSDLIDMIKYLNNSDLRMNDTKLYFEFGGKISNMIERVAKSENDLNENSLETSKNLKSNDTH' A
#
# COMPACT_ATOMS: atom_id res chain seq x y z
N MET A 1 -2.45 10.14 11.22
CA MET A 1 -1.18 10.50 10.58
C MET A 1 -0.61 9.36 9.73
N LYS A 2 -0.10 8.25 10.28
CA LYS A 2 0.53 7.18 9.45
C LYS A 2 -0.42 6.49 8.45
N ASN A 3 -1.66 6.17 8.85
CA ASN A 3 -2.63 5.53 7.94
C ASN A 3 -3.13 6.45 6.82
N GLU A 4 -3.23 7.75 7.09
CA GLU A 4 -3.67 8.74 6.10
C GLU A 4 -2.62 8.90 5.00
N LEU A 5 -1.34 9.02 5.41
CA LEU A 5 -0.20 9.02 4.49
C LEU A 5 -0.12 7.74 3.64
N CYS A 6 -0.40 6.56 4.21
CA CYS A 6 -0.42 5.31 3.43
C CYS A 6 -1.52 5.31 2.38
N ARG A 7 -2.71 5.84 2.71
CA ARG A 7 -3.82 5.96 1.74
C ARG A 7 -3.50 6.94 0.62
N GLU A 8 -2.87 8.08 0.95
CA GLU A 8 -2.40 9.06 -0.05
C GLU A 8 -1.38 8.45 -1.00
N ILE A 9 -0.33 7.81 -0.46
CA ILE A 9 0.71 7.15 -1.27
C ILE A 9 0.09 6.05 -2.16
N LYS A 10 -0.85 5.26 -1.63
CA LYS A 10 -1.55 4.23 -2.41
C LYS A 10 -2.33 4.84 -3.57
N SER A 11 -3.00 5.98 -3.34
CA SER A 11 -3.71 6.71 -4.38
C SER A 11 -2.75 7.18 -5.48
N ASP A 12 -1.64 7.80 -5.10
CA ASP A 12 -0.62 8.29 -6.03
C ASP A 12 -0.05 7.16 -6.90
N LEU A 13 0.26 6.00 -6.29
CA LEU A 13 0.76 4.83 -7.01
C LEU A 13 -0.25 4.28 -8.03
N ILE A 14 -1.54 4.29 -7.69
CA ILE A 14 -2.61 3.88 -8.62
C ILE A 14 -2.68 4.85 -9.80
N ASP A 15 -2.57 6.15 -9.55
CA ASP A 15 -2.56 7.16 -10.60
C ASP A 15 -1.32 7.04 -11.50
N MET A 16 -0.15 6.70 -10.94
CA MET A 16 1.03 6.38 -11.73
C MET A 16 0.80 5.22 -12.70
N ILE A 17 0.07 4.16 -12.31
CA ILE A 17 -0.31 3.08 -13.24
C ILE A 17 -1.23 3.60 -14.34
N LYS A 18 -2.22 4.44 -14.01
CA LYS A 18 -3.11 5.03 -15.03
C LYS A 18 -2.32 5.87 -16.02
N TYR A 19 -1.38 6.70 -15.56
CA TYR A 19 -0.54 7.50 -16.45
C TYR A 19 0.38 6.64 -17.29
N LEU A 20 1.01 5.61 -16.71
CA LEU A 20 1.86 4.67 -17.44
C LEU A 20 1.09 3.97 -18.57
N ASN A 21 -0.13 3.51 -18.29
CA ASN A 21 -0.98 2.81 -19.26
C ASN A 21 -1.45 3.72 -20.42
N ASN A 22 -1.58 5.02 -20.17
CA ASN A 22 -1.95 6.01 -21.19
C ASN A 22 -0.72 6.66 -21.84
N SER A 23 0.49 6.32 -21.40
CA SER A 23 1.72 6.86 -21.98
C SER A 23 2.12 6.09 -23.24
N ASP A 24 2.76 6.80 -24.16
CA ASP A 24 3.36 6.20 -25.35
C ASP A 24 4.54 5.27 -25.03
N LEU A 25 4.98 5.23 -23.76
CA LEU A 25 6.06 4.35 -23.30
C LEU A 25 5.75 2.88 -23.59
N ARG A 26 4.48 2.48 -23.55
CA ARG A 26 4.05 1.11 -23.90
C ARG A 26 4.45 0.72 -25.32
N MET A 27 4.48 1.68 -26.25
CA MET A 27 4.82 1.46 -27.66
C MET A 27 6.30 1.77 -27.95
N ASN A 28 6.85 2.76 -27.28
CA ASN A 28 8.21 3.27 -27.53
C ASN A 28 9.29 2.44 -26.84
N ASP A 29 9.03 1.95 -25.62
CA ASP A 29 9.94 1.10 -24.86
C ASP A 29 9.15 0.12 -23.98
N THR A 30 8.72 -0.98 -24.61
CA THR A 30 7.94 -2.04 -23.96
C THR A 30 8.66 -2.63 -22.74
N LYS A 31 9.99 -2.73 -22.77
CA LYS A 31 10.76 -3.28 -21.64
C LYS A 31 10.67 -2.35 -20.45
N LEU A 32 10.93 -1.06 -20.66
CA LEU A 32 10.87 -0.05 -19.62
C LEU A 32 9.44 0.11 -19.06
N TYR A 33 8.43 0.02 -19.92
CA TYR A 33 7.01 -0.01 -19.52
C TYR A 33 6.73 -1.14 -18.51
N PHE A 34 7.14 -2.38 -18.81
CA PHE A 34 6.93 -3.50 -17.91
C PHE A 34 7.74 -3.37 -16.61
N GLU A 35 8.98 -2.89 -16.67
CA GLU A 35 9.81 -2.68 -15.47
C GLU A 35 9.19 -1.65 -14.52
N PHE A 36 8.68 -0.53 -15.02
CA PHE A 36 7.99 0.46 -14.20
C PHE A 36 6.66 -0.06 -13.65
N GLY A 37 5.83 -0.68 -14.49
CA GLY A 37 4.54 -1.24 -14.07
C GLY A 37 4.71 -2.28 -12.95
N GLY A 38 5.71 -3.16 -13.08
CA GLY A 38 6.04 -4.14 -12.05
C GLY A 38 6.52 -3.51 -10.73
N LYS A 39 7.37 -2.48 -10.79
CA LYS A 39 7.85 -1.77 -9.58
C LYS A 39 6.72 -1.03 -8.86
N ILE A 40 5.84 -0.35 -9.58
CA ILE A 40 4.69 0.36 -8.98
C ILE A 40 3.74 -0.65 -8.32
N SER A 41 3.46 -1.77 -9.00
CA SER A 41 2.63 -2.85 -8.44
C SER A 41 3.21 -3.41 -7.13
N ASN A 42 4.52 -3.67 -7.10
CA ASN A 42 5.22 -4.11 -5.88
C ASN A 42 5.14 -3.07 -4.75
N MET A 43 5.18 -1.77 -5.07
CA MET A 43 5.02 -0.71 -4.07
C MET A 43 3.60 -0.70 -3.49
N ILE A 44 2.57 -0.88 -4.32
CA ILE A 44 1.16 -0.97 -3.86
C ILE A 44 0.99 -2.13 -2.89
N GLU A 45 1.54 -3.31 -3.20
CA GLU A 45 1.48 -4.47 -2.30
C GLU A 45 2.15 -4.22 -0.95
N ARG A 46 3.31 -3.54 -0.94
CA ARG A 46 4.02 -3.20 0.30
C ARG A 46 3.23 -2.22 1.15
N VAL A 47 2.62 -1.21 0.53
CA VAL A 47 1.75 -0.26 1.26
C VAL A 47 0.54 -1.00 1.82
N ALA A 48 -0.13 -1.86 1.04
CA ALA A 48 -1.27 -2.64 1.51
C ALA A 48 -0.92 -3.59 2.67
N LYS A 49 0.26 -4.23 2.63
CA LYS A 49 0.76 -5.05 3.75
C LYS A 49 1.02 -4.22 5.00
N SER A 50 1.59 -3.02 4.85
CA SER A 50 1.82 -2.13 6.00
C SER A 50 0.52 -1.63 6.66
N GLU A 51 -0.59 -1.52 5.91
CA GLU A 51 -1.92 -1.23 6.46
C GLU A 51 -2.44 -2.41 7.31
N ASN A 52 -2.12 -3.65 6.91
CA ASN A 52 -2.51 -4.86 7.63
C ASN A 52 -1.66 -5.14 8.88
N ASP A 53 -0.35 -4.98 8.82
CA ASP A 53 0.51 -5.17 10.01
C ASP A 53 0.16 -4.19 11.15
N LEU A 54 -0.45 -3.05 10.84
CA LEU A 54 -0.95 -2.08 11.84
C LEU A 54 -2.30 -2.46 12.45
N ASN A 55 -3.14 -3.21 11.73
CA ASN A 55 -4.47 -3.57 12.22
C ASN A 55 -4.46 -4.84 13.10
N GLU A 56 -3.50 -5.76 12.91
CA GLU A 56 -3.30 -6.91 13.80
C GLU A 56 -2.73 -6.49 15.17
N ASN A 57 -1.72 -5.61 15.21
CA ASN A 57 -1.13 -5.12 16.47
C ASN A 57 -2.09 -4.24 17.31
N SER A 58 -3.00 -3.51 16.67
CA SER A 58 -4.02 -2.73 17.38
C SER A 58 -5.07 -3.61 18.08
N LEU A 59 -5.32 -4.81 17.55
CA LEU A 59 -6.31 -5.73 18.10
C LEU A 59 -5.75 -6.51 19.31
N GLU A 60 -4.47 -6.84 19.32
CA GLU A 60 -3.81 -7.50 20.45
C GLU A 60 -3.66 -6.59 21.67
N THR A 61 -3.35 -5.31 21.46
CA THR A 61 -3.25 -4.33 22.56
C THR A 61 -4.60 -4.10 23.25
N SER A 62 -5.71 -4.17 22.51
CA SER A 62 -7.06 -3.99 23.07
C SER A 62 -7.58 -5.20 23.86
N LYS A 63 -7.03 -6.41 23.63
CA LYS A 63 -7.42 -7.62 24.37
C LYS A 63 -6.75 -7.72 25.74
N ASN A 64 -5.54 -7.18 25.92
CA ASN A 64 -4.79 -7.29 27.17
C ASN A 64 -5.21 -6.28 28.26
N LEU A 65 -6.00 -5.26 27.92
CA LEU A 65 -6.53 -4.27 28.87
C LEU A 65 -7.84 -4.71 29.55
N LYS A 66 -8.48 -5.79 29.09
CA LYS A 66 -9.80 -6.22 29.59
C LYS A 66 -9.75 -7.33 30.65
N SER A 67 -8.55 -7.78 31.02
CA SER A 67 -8.36 -8.97 31.87
C SER A 67 -8.02 -8.68 33.34
N ASN A 68 -7.87 -7.41 33.74
CA ASN A 68 -7.35 -7.06 35.07
C ASN A 68 -8.40 -6.50 36.06
N ASP A 69 -9.69 -6.54 35.73
CA ASP A 69 -10.75 -6.18 36.68
C ASP A 69 -11.72 -7.35 36.86
N THR A 70 -11.38 -8.30 37.71
CA THR A 70 -12.41 -9.03 38.46
C THR A 70 -11.84 -9.50 39.79
N HIS A 71 -12.35 -8.87 40.85
CA HIS A 71 -12.21 -9.24 42.25
C HIS A 71 -12.75 -10.64 42.54
#